data_AF-A0A9P9QGH3-F1
#
_entry.id   AF-A0A9P9QGH3-F1
#
_cell.length_a   1.000
_cell.length_b   1.000
_cell.length_c   1.000
_cell.angle_alpha   90.00
_cell.angle_beta   90.00
_cell.angle_gamma   90.00
#
_symmetry.space_group_name_H-M   'P 1'
#
loop_
_entity.id
_entity.type
_entity.pdbx_description
1 polymer ?
#
loop_
_entity_poly.entity_id
_entity_poly.type
_entity_poly.pdbx_seq_one_letter_code
_entity_poly.pdbx_strand_id
1 'polypeptide(L)'
;MDPPPSLTRDISPPRAWKRRKLSQPAAALYILTSTQEGEPTLAAIEAGKAKIDDHFAYFTNRLSISSRQTASHVARLPIEDFAALYNSNDNEHGNHFVVHQHNHPRAGVHYDLRLQFSKSSSISFALPKGLPGNPNSRSIGRMAIETRVHNYWNHLIESASSKTGSLLIWDTGTYEVLPRKTAGRSKRGIPSPQTTDDESDPSDSSIRADHPKLNSKFGDSEHENEKLVVAFKSRYIRLRLHGTRLPNNYTVILRLPTNEIIKRPAARRKGTKVAKVQRVEDQADSDAEGHPQPHEQDHEEDLDTDTDEDAQTRATNAYPGSHNTIGSVHQRHWFLQLDRQNSGFVLDRSDTHSSKGTWIRGRDGGGFEPFIVRGRDHERSVVTGRLAREVESDEGVEGYVGRGGWVGIEH
;
A
#
# COMPACT_ATOMS: atom_id res chain seq x y z
N MET A 1 46.65 43.87 10.30
CA MET A 1 46.00 42.95 9.32
C MET A 1 46.04 41.63 10.04
N ASP A 2 44.99 41.35 10.81
CA ASP A 2 44.97 40.33 11.85
C ASP A 2 43.56 39.72 11.88
N PRO A 3 43.40 38.41 12.13
CA PRO A 3 42.08 37.77 12.15
C PRO A 3 41.25 38.24 13.37
N PRO A 4 39.92 38.42 13.22
CA PRO A 4 39.08 38.94 14.29
C PRO A 4 38.90 37.95 15.46
N PRO A 5 38.71 38.40 16.72
CA PRO A 5 38.82 37.54 17.92
C PRO A 5 37.62 36.61 18.20
N SER A 6 36.84 36.23 17.20
CA SER A 6 35.54 35.54 17.37
C SER A 6 35.61 34.00 17.39
N LEU A 7 36.79 33.42 17.66
CA LEU A 7 37.03 31.96 17.63
C LEU A 7 37.56 31.36 18.95
N THR A 8 37.51 32.10 20.06
CA THR A 8 37.98 31.63 21.38
C THR A 8 36.99 31.94 22.51
N ARG A 9 35.84 31.24 22.52
CA ARG A 9 35.01 31.08 23.72
C ARG A 9 34.39 29.69 23.82
N ASP A 10 34.74 28.97 24.87
CA ASP A 10 33.97 27.82 25.35
C ASP A 10 32.55 28.26 25.73
N ILE A 11 31.55 27.47 25.34
CA ILE A 11 30.15 27.65 25.76
C ILE A 11 29.77 26.41 26.58
N SER A 12 29.69 26.60 27.90
CA SER A 12 29.42 25.50 28.84
C SER A 12 28.03 24.87 28.62
N PRO A 13 27.84 23.57 28.92
CA PRO A 13 26.54 22.92 28.84
C PRO A 13 25.53 23.53 29.84
N PRO A 14 24.22 23.52 29.52
CA PRO A 14 23.18 24.11 30.37
C PRO A 14 23.06 23.41 31.74
N ARG A 15 22.62 24.18 32.74
CA ARG A 15 22.62 23.77 34.15
C ARG A 15 21.54 22.71 34.46
N ALA A 16 21.93 21.64 35.14
CA ALA A 16 21.00 20.62 35.63
C ALA A 16 20.21 21.08 36.87
N TRP A 17 18.88 20.98 36.83
CA TRP A 17 18.01 21.19 37.99
C TRP A 17 17.94 19.93 38.89
N LYS A 18 18.70 19.98 39.99
CA LYS A 18 18.41 19.27 41.26
C LYS A 18 17.41 20.14 42.06
N ARG A 19 16.55 19.70 42.98
CA ARG A 19 16.17 18.42 43.64
C ARG A 19 14.85 18.68 44.44
N ARG A 20 14.11 17.79 45.11
CA ARG A 20 14.13 16.35 45.46
C ARG A 20 12.72 15.96 45.97
N LYS A 21 12.16 14.80 45.63
CA LYS A 21 11.32 14.03 46.56
C LYS A 21 11.56 12.53 46.40
N LEU A 22 11.42 11.78 47.49
CA LEU A 22 11.70 10.35 47.59
C LEU A 22 10.39 9.63 47.94
N SER A 23 10.13 8.55 47.21
CA SER A 23 9.27 7.44 47.64
C SER A 23 9.98 6.15 47.23
N GLN A 24 9.83 5.10 48.03
CA GLN A 24 10.57 3.84 47.87
C GLN A 24 10.10 3.07 46.63
N PRO A 25 10.95 2.20 46.03
CA PRO A 25 10.51 1.32 44.96
C PRO A 25 9.52 0.29 45.49
N ALA A 26 8.26 0.37 45.02
CA ALA A 26 7.39 -0.80 45.06
C ALA A 26 7.96 -1.83 44.08
N ALA A 27 8.20 -3.06 44.56
CA ALA A 27 8.70 -4.14 43.71
C ALA A 27 7.58 -4.65 42.79
N ALA A 28 7.39 -3.98 41.65
CA ALA A 28 6.66 -4.56 40.54
C ALA A 28 7.42 -5.81 40.08
N LEU A 29 6.77 -6.98 40.12
CA LEU A 29 7.37 -8.20 39.61
C LEU A 29 7.51 -8.06 38.09
N TYR A 30 8.75 -7.90 37.63
CA TYR A 30 9.13 -8.30 36.28
C TYR A 30 8.92 -9.82 36.21
N ILE A 31 7.77 -10.23 35.66
CA ILE A 31 7.57 -11.63 35.28
C ILE A 31 8.51 -11.87 34.11
N LEU A 32 9.69 -12.40 34.44
CA LEU A 32 10.61 -13.01 33.48
C LEU A 32 9.95 -14.28 32.93
N THR A 33 9.01 -14.10 32.02
CA THR A 33 8.64 -15.14 31.06
C THR A 33 9.92 -15.54 30.35
N SER A 34 10.35 -16.78 30.55
CA SER A 34 11.59 -17.32 30.01
C SER A 34 11.53 -17.46 28.48
N THR A 35 11.66 -16.36 27.76
CA THR A 35 12.04 -16.36 26.34
C THR A 35 13.40 -17.02 26.22
N GLN A 36 13.52 -18.02 25.35
CA GLN A 36 14.81 -18.65 25.06
C GLN A 36 15.81 -17.62 24.52
N GLU A 37 17.09 -17.78 24.82
CA GLU A 37 18.13 -17.02 24.14
C GLU A 37 18.18 -17.42 22.65
N GLY A 38 18.10 -16.45 21.74
CA GLY A 38 18.64 -16.60 20.38
C GLY A 38 17.74 -16.25 19.19
N GLU A 39 16.40 -16.35 19.30
CA GLU A 39 15.53 -16.10 18.14
C GLU A 39 15.07 -14.62 18.03
N PRO A 40 15.26 -13.94 16.89
CA PRO A 40 14.75 -12.58 16.68
C PRO A 40 13.23 -12.55 16.48
N THR A 41 12.59 -11.44 16.84
CA THR A 41 11.13 -11.25 16.67
C THR A 41 10.78 -10.81 15.24
N LEU A 42 9.55 -11.10 14.79
CA LEU A 42 9.11 -10.79 13.42
C LEU A 42 9.18 -9.28 13.14
N ALA A 43 8.76 -8.47 14.10
CA ALA A 43 8.85 -7.01 14.03
C ALA A 43 10.29 -6.47 14.04
N ALA A 44 11.28 -7.21 14.58
CA ALA A 44 12.68 -6.83 14.50
C ALA A 44 13.28 -7.11 13.11
N ILE A 45 12.88 -8.22 12.48
CA ILE A 45 13.26 -8.58 11.10
C ILE A 45 12.60 -7.63 10.10
N GLU A 46 11.27 -7.41 10.23
CA GLU A 46 10.49 -6.43 9.45
C GLU A 46 11.15 -5.04 9.46
N ALA A 47 11.61 -4.58 10.62
CA ALA A 47 12.24 -3.28 10.82
C ALA A 47 13.77 -3.28 10.60
N GLY A 48 14.36 -4.30 9.97
CA GLY A 48 15.80 -4.41 9.63
C GLY A 48 16.76 -4.63 10.81
N LYS A 49 16.25 -4.58 12.05
CA LYS A 49 17.03 -4.60 13.31
C LYS A 49 17.55 -5.98 13.70
N ALA A 50 17.01 -7.02 13.08
CA ALA A 50 17.55 -8.37 13.12
C ALA A 50 17.79 -8.87 11.69
N LYS A 51 18.84 -9.66 11.51
CA LYS A 51 19.17 -10.32 10.24
C LYS A 51 19.03 -11.82 10.43
N ILE A 52 18.47 -12.47 9.43
CA ILE A 52 18.33 -13.93 9.32
C ILE A 52 18.85 -14.35 7.94
N ASP A 53 19.49 -15.51 7.86
CA ASP A 53 20.11 -15.95 6.60
C ASP A 53 19.04 -16.47 5.62
N ASP A 54 18.18 -17.39 6.07
CA ASP A 54 17.06 -17.93 5.30
C ASP A 54 15.72 -17.36 5.79
N HIS A 55 15.27 -16.29 5.12
CA HIS A 55 13.96 -15.69 5.38
C HIS A 55 12.82 -16.64 4.99
N PHE A 56 13.00 -17.48 3.98
CA PHE A 56 11.97 -18.37 3.46
C PHE A 56 11.65 -19.49 4.45
N ALA A 57 12.66 -20.24 4.90
CA ALA A 57 12.47 -21.30 5.89
C ALA A 57 11.93 -20.76 7.23
N TYR A 58 12.49 -19.63 7.68
CA TYR A 58 12.09 -18.98 8.94
C TYR A 58 10.61 -18.56 8.94
N PHE A 59 10.18 -17.74 7.96
CA PHE A 59 8.79 -17.28 7.93
C PHE A 59 7.83 -18.43 7.64
N THR A 60 8.15 -19.37 6.73
CA THR A 60 7.27 -20.52 6.43
C THR A 60 7.02 -21.38 7.67
N ASN A 61 8.06 -21.63 8.48
CA ASN A 61 7.93 -22.33 9.77
C ASN A 61 7.03 -21.56 10.75
N ARG A 62 7.28 -20.25 10.94
CA ARG A 62 6.49 -19.39 11.85
C ARG A 62 5.01 -19.31 11.44
N LEU A 63 4.72 -19.18 10.15
CA LEU A 63 3.37 -19.16 9.58
C LEU A 63 2.65 -20.50 9.79
N SER A 64 3.36 -21.62 9.65
CA SER A 64 2.83 -22.96 9.94
C SER A 64 2.41 -23.10 11.41
N ILE A 65 3.30 -22.74 12.34
CA ILE A 65 3.03 -22.76 13.79
C ILE A 65 1.86 -21.83 14.17
N SER A 66 1.72 -20.70 13.48
CA SER A 66 0.67 -19.70 13.74
C SER A 66 -0.66 -19.98 13.02
N SER A 67 -0.77 -21.07 12.25
CA SER A 67 -1.93 -21.35 11.40
C SER A 67 -3.15 -21.80 12.21
N ARG A 68 -4.29 -21.14 11.98
CA ARG A 68 -5.57 -21.42 12.67
C ARG A 68 -6.54 -22.12 11.73
N GLN A 69 -7.40 -22.98 12.28
CA GLN A 69 -8.51 -23.55 11.52
C GLN A 69 -9.55 -22.47 11.18
N THR A 70 -10.11 -22.54 9.97
CA THR A 70 -11.13 -21.63 9.46
C THR A 70 -12.27 -22.44 8.83
N ALA A 71 -13.48 -21.86 8.74
CA ALA A 71 -14.59 -22.51 8.06
C ALA A 71 -14.29 -22.72 6.56
N SER A 72 -14.85 -23.77 5.96
CA SER A 72 -14.56 -24.21 4.59
C SER A 72 -14.91 -23.21 3.47
N HIS A 73 -15.70 -22.17 3.77
CA HIS A 73 -16.01 -21.09 2.84
C HIS A 73 -15.00 -19.92 2.91
N VAL A 74 -14.04 -19.95 3.83
CA VAL A 74 -12.97 -18.96 3.93
C VAL A 74 -11.84 -19.38 2.99
N ALA A 75 -11.49 -18.53 2.02
CA ALA A 75 -10.38 -18.78 1.11
C ALA A 75 -9.07 -18.98 1.90
N ARG A 76 -8.35 -20.07 1.60
CA ARG A 76 -7.09 -20.45 2.25
C ARG A 76 -6.10 -21.00 1.23
N LEU A 77 -4.84 -20.67 1.43
CA LEU A 77 -3.70 -21.28 0.74
C LEU A 77 -2.97 -22.16 1.76
N PRO A 78 -2.84 -23.48 1.53
CA PRO A 78 -1.99 -24.35 2.35
C PRO A 78 -0.56 -23.82 2.47
N ILE A 79 0.12 -24.16 3.57
CA ILE A 79 1.50 -23.69 3.80
C ILE A 79 2.44 -24.27 2.74
N GLU A 80 2.25 -25.53 2.33
CA GLU A 80 2.99 -26.13 1.22
C GLU A 80 2.78 -25.41 -0.12
N ASP A 81 1.54 -25.00 -0.44
CA ASP A 81 1.22 -24.31 -1.69
C ASP A 81 1.76 -22.87 -1.69
N PHE A 82 1.68 -22.17 -0.55
CA PHE A 82 2.29 -20.84 -0.38
C PHE A 82 3.82 -20.91 -0.50
N ALA A 83 4.43 -21.93 0.10
CA ALA A 83 5.86 -22.19 0.01
C ALA A 83 6.31 -22.46 -1.44
N ALA A 84 5.55 -23.28 -2.19
CA ALA A 84 5.79 -23.55 -3.60
C ALA A 84 5.58 -22.31 -4.49
N LEU A 85 4.54 -21.52 -4.22
CA LEU A 85 4.25 -20.26 -4.91
C LEU A 85 5.40 -19.24 -4.73
N TYR A 86 5.92 -19.08 -3.51
CA TYR A 86 7.04 -18.18 -3.25
C TYR A 86 8.31 -18.65 -3.98
N ASN A 87 8.68 -19.93 -3.84
CA ASN A 87 9.92 -20.48 -4.39
C ASN A 87 9.93 -20.53 -5.92
N SER A 88 8.80 -20.86 -6.56
CA SER A 88 8.67 -20.81 -8.03
C SER A 88 8.86 -19.39 -8.59
N ASN A 89 8.78 -18.37 -7.74
CA ASN A 89 9.00 -16.96 -8.07
C ASN A 89 10.33 -16.37 -7.54
N ASP A 90 11.18 -17.11 -6.83
CA ASP A 90 12.51 -16.62 -6.37
C ASP A 90 13.57 -16.61 -7.50
N ASN A 91 13.25 -15.93 -8.59
CA ASN A 91 14.07 -15.81 -9.79
C ASN A 91 13.89 -14.43 -10.44
N GLU A 92 14.76 -14.08 -11.41
CA GLU A 92 14.78 -12.73 -12.02
C GLU A 92 13.52 -12.37 -12.81
N HIS A 93 12.67 -13.35 -13.15
CA HIS A 93 11.44 -13.18 -13.92
C HIS A 93 10.16 -13.47 -13.10
N GLY A 94 10.29 -13.59 -11.77
CA GLY A 94 9.18 -13.84 -10.86
C GLY A 94 8.07 -12.78 -10.94
N ASN A 95 6.82 -13.23 -10.92
CA ASN A 95 5.61 -12.43 -11.03
C ASN A 95 4.65 -12.64 -9.86
N HIS A 96 5.19 -12.89 -8.66
CA HIS A 96 4.41 -13.01 -7.44
C HIS A 96 3.86 -11.63 -7.01
N PHE A 97 2.60 -11.60 -6.57
CA PHE A 97 2.01 -10.49 -5.84
C PHE A 97 1.59 -10.93 -4.45
N VAL A 98 1.56 -9.95 -3.55
CA VAL A 98 0.91 -10.06 -2.25
C VAL A 98 0.03 -8.83 -2.05
N VAL A 99 -1.12 -9.01 -1.41
CA VAL A 99 -1.89 -7.94 -0.80
C VAL A 99 -1.82 -8.13 0.70
N HIS A 100 -1.05 -7.28 1.38
CA HIS A 100 -1.13 -7.22 2.83
C HIS A 100 -2.32 -6.37 3.26
N GLN A 101 -2.96 -6.73 4.36
CA GLN A 101 -3.73 -5.78 5.16
C GLN A 101 -2.76 -5.17 6.19
N HIS A 102 -2.68 -3.84 6.26
CA HIS A 102 -1.84 -3.12 7.21
C HIS A 102 -2.70 -2.24 8.12
N ASN A 103 -2.69 -2.55 9.41
CA ASN A 103 -3.44 -1.87 10.46
C ASN A 103 -2.55 -0.88 11.23
N HIS A 104 -1.98 0.09 10.52
CA HIS A 104 -0.92 0.97 11.03
C HIS A 104 -1.45 2.05 11.99
N PRO A 105 -0.76 2.39 13.10
CA PRO A 105 -1.33 3.26 14.15
C PRO A 105 -1.63 4.68 13.67
N ARG A 106 -0.77 5.26 12.83
CA ARG A 106 -0.98 6.60 12.24
C ARG A 106 -1.94 6.62 11.04
N ALA A 107 -1.70 5.79 10.00
CA ALA A 107 -2.51 5.75 8.78
C ALA A 107 -3.90 5.10 8.97
N GLY A 108 -4.05 4.18 9.91
CA GLY A 108 -5.21 3.30 10.04
C GLY A 108 -5.14 2.08 9.14
N VAL A 109 -6.25 1.34 9.05
CA VAL A 109 -6.38 0.16 8.19
C VAL A 109 -6.27 0.57 6.72
N HIS A 110 -5.35 -0.06 6.00
CA HIS A 110 -5.19 0.05 4.55
C HIS A 110 -4.66 -1.28 3.99
N TYR A 111 -4.50 -1.36 2.67
CA TYR A 111 -4.07 -2.59 2.00
C TYR A 111 -2.90 -2.31 1.06
N ASP A 112 -1.78 -3.02 1.24
CA ASP A 112 -0.58 -2.87 0.43
C ASP A 112 -0.58 -3.90 -0.69
N LEU A 113 -0.88 -3.49 -1.92
CA LEU A 113 -0.64 -4.31 -3.11
C LEU A 113 0.86 -4.22 -3.46
N ARG A 114 1.59 -5.32 -3.33
CA ARG A 114 3.01 -5.41 -3.69
C ARG A 114 3.22 -6.37 -4.85
N LEU A 115 3.95 -5.94 -5.88
CA LEU A 115 4.20 -6.65 -7.13
C LEU A 115 5.70 -6.83 -7.33
N GLN A 116 6.17 -8.08 -7.35
CA GLN A 116 7.55 -8.42 -7.67
C GLN A 116 7.91 -7.92 -9.08
N PHE A 117 9.08 -7.32 -9.27
CA PHE A 117 9.58 -6.93 -10.61
C PHE A 117 11.01 -7.41 -10.92
N SER A 118 11.72 -7.94 -9.93
CA SER A 118 12.99 -8.66 -10.09
C SER A 118 13.12 -9.70 -8.98
N LYS A 119 14.19 -10.50 -8.97
CA LYS A 119 14.39 -11.53 -7.93
C LYS A 119 14.27 -10.97 -6.50
N SER A 120 14.84 -9.78 -6.25
CA SER A 120 14.98 -9.20 -4.91
C SER A 120 13.95 -8.12 -4.56
N SER A 121 13.10 -7.68 -5.50
CA SER A 121 12.45 -6.37 -5.37
C SER A 121 11.01 -6.31 -5.86
N SER A 122 10.16 -5.62 -5.09
CA SER A 122 8.74 -5.43 -5.37
C SER A 122 8.34 -3.95 -5.28
N ILE A 123 7.57 -3.47 -6.26
CA ILE A 123 6.86 -2.17 -6.13
C ILE A 123 5.67 -2.36 -5.22
N SER A 124 5.26 -1.31 -4.53
CA SER A 124 4.14 -1.39 -3.59
C SER A 124 3.26 -0.14 -3.67
N PHE A 125 1.96 -0.36 -3.50
CA PHE A 125 0.93 0.66 -3.49
C PHE A 125 0.03 0.48 -2.26
N ALA A 126 0.02 1.46 -1.38
CA ALA A 126 -0.93 1.54 -0.28
C ALA A 126 -2.31 1.94 -0.82
N LEU A 127 -3.34 1.19 -0.46
CA LEU A 127 -4.73 1.37 -0.88
C LEU A 127 -5.61 1.73 0.35
N PRO A 128 -5.78 3.02 0.70
CA PRO A 128 -6.54 3.44 1.89
C PRO A 128 -8.03 3.10 1.90
N LYS A 129 -8.55 2.52 0.81
CA LYS A 129 -9.91 1.96 0.71
C LYS A 129 -9.94 0.55 0.12
N GLY A 130 -8.81 -0.16 0.10
CA GLY A 130 -8.72 -1.55 -0.39
C GLY A 130 -9.06 -1.71 -1.88
N LEU A 131 -9.20 -2.97 -2.32
CA LEU A 131 -9.37 -3.32 -3.73
C LEU A 131 -10.84 -3.20 -4.22
N PRO A 132 -11.10 -2.71 -5.45
CA PRO A 132 -12.45 -2.51 -6.00
C PRO A 132 -13.17 -3.82 -6.36
N GLY A 133 -14.12 -4.25 -5.54
CA GLY A 133 -14.86 -5.51 -5.70
C GLY A 133 -16.30 -5.44 -6.24
N ASN A 134 -16.83 -4.28 -6.61
CA ASN A 134 -18.16 -4.14 -7.23
C ASN A 134 -18.08 -3.34 -8.55
N PRO A 135 -18.50 -3.89 -9.72
CA PRO A 135 -18.44 -3.19 -11.00
C PRO A 135 -19.36 -1.96 -11.10
N ASN A 136 -20.47 -1.94 -10.34
CA ASN A 136 -21.46 -0.86 -10.34
C ASN A 136 -21.20 0.22 -9.27
N SER A 137 -20.09 0.11 -8.52
CA SER A 137 -19.85 0.96 -7.35
C SER A 137 -19.78 2.45 -7.70
N ARG A 138 -20.46 3.28 -6.88
CA ARG A 138 -20.45 4.74 -7.00
C ARG A 138 -19.03 5.34 -6.91
N SER A 139 -18.11 4.65 -6.24
CA SER A 139 -16.67 4.99 -6.21
C SER A 139 -15.88 4.08 -7.16
N ILE A 140 -16.11 4.25 -8.46
CA ILE A 140 -15.55 3.42 -9.57
C ILE A 140 -14.03 3.20 -9.45
N GLY A 141 -13.30 4.21 -8.98
CA GLY A 141 -11.89 4.09 -8.67
C GLY A 141 -11.54 4.55 -7.26
N ARG A 142 -10.32 4.21 -6.85
CA ARG A 142 -9.76 4.34 -5.51
C ARG A 142 -8.34 4.89 -5.62
N MET A 143 -7.90 5.64 -4.61
CA MET A 143 -6.52 6.13 -4.55
C MET A 143 -5.56 4.99 -4.23
N ALA A 144 -4.43 4.95 -4.92
CA ALA A 144 -3.32 4.04 -4.71
C ALA A 144 -2.03 4.87 -4.56
N ILE A 145 -1.50 4.94 -3.34
CA ILE A 145 -0.31 5.72 -3.02
C ILE A 145 0.91 4.84 -3.26
N GLU A 146 1.76 5.21 -4.21
CA GLU A 146 3.05 4.54 -4.44
C GLU A 146 3.92 4.63 -3.19
N THR A 147 4.39 3.51 -2.65
CA THR A 147 5.31 3.48 -1.51
C THR A 147 6.75 3.22 -1.97
N ARG A 148 7.67 3.04 -1.02
CA ARG A 148 9.04 2.63 -1.31
C ARG A 148 9.08 1.22 -1.90
N VAL A 149 10.16 0.91 -2.63
CA VAL A 149 10.43 -0.46 -3.09
C VAL A 149 10.71 -1.34 -1.87
N HIS A 150 10.09 -2.51 -1.83
CA HIS A 150 10.27 -3.50 -0.78
C HIS A 150 11.09 -4.68 -1.29
N ASN A 151 11.68 -5.43 -0.36
CA ASN A 151 12.39 -6.68 -0.68
C ASN A 151 11.39 -7.80 -0.98
N TYR A 152 11.73 -8.74 -1.86
CA TYR A 152 10.82 -9.82 -2.25
C TYR A 152 10.38 -10.69 -1.04
N TRP A 153 11.29 -10.96 -0.09
CA TRP A 153 10.94 -11.71 1.13
C TRP A 153 9.87 -11.03 2.00
N ASN A 154 9.61 -9.73 1.82
CA ASN A 154 8.48 -9.08 2.52
C ASN A 154 7.12 -9.68 2.14
N HIS A 155 7.02 -10.49 1.08
CA HIS A 155 5.81 -11.22 0.73
C HIS A 155 5.47 -12.36 1.72
N LEU A 156 6.38 -12.69 2.65
CA LEU A 156 6.24 -13.75 3.65
C LEU A 156 5.80 -13.24 5.04
N ILE A 157 5.66 -11.93 5.24
CA ILE A 157 5.54 -11.35 6.60
C ILE A 157 4.09 -11.39 7.09
N GLU A 158 3.89 -11.98 8.27
CA GLU A 158 2.77 -11.65 9.14
C GLU A 158 3.29 -11.31 10.54
N SER A 159 3.25 -10.04 10.89
CA SER A 159 3.87 -9.46 12.08
C SER A 159 2.95 -8.47 12.78
N ALA A 160 3.28 -8.11 14.02
CA ALA A 160 2.71 -6.91 14.63
C ALA A 160 3.71 -6.22 15.56
N SER A 161 3.58 -4.90 15.69
CA SER A 161 4.25 -4.14 16.75
C SER A 161 3.45 -2.91 17.15
N SER A 162 3.70 -2.37 18.35
CA SER A 162 3.10 -1.09 18.79
C SER A 162 3.52 0.11 17.93
N LYS A 163 4.56 -0.04 17.07
CA LYS A 163 5.07 1.02 16.18
C LYS A 163 4.50 0.93 14.77
N THR A 164 4.49 -0.27 14.18
CA THR A 164 4.05 -0.51 12.80
C THR A 164 2.58 -0.93 12.69
N GLY A 165 1.94 -1.34 13.79
CA GLY A 165 0.62 -1.97 13.77
C GLY A 165 0.72 -3.44 13.37
N SER A 166 -0.37 -4.03 12.85
CA SER A 166 -0.38 -5.42 12.36
C SER A 166 -0.29 -5.52 10.84
N LEU A 167 0.49 -6.47 10.34
CA LEU A 167 0.57 -6.84 8.93
C LEU A 167 0.10 -8.30 8.77
N LEU A 168 -0.81 -8.58 7.83
CA LEU A 168 -1.23 -9.95 7.48
C LEU A 168 -1.44 -10.13 5.97
N ILE A 169 -1.28 -11.36 5.48
CA ILE A 169 -1.39 -11.71 4.05
C ILE A 169 -2.87 -11.89 3.69
N TRP A 170 -3.50 -10.82 3.21
CA TRP A 170 -4.94 -10.82 2.87
C TRP A 170 -5.24 -11.57 1.58
N ASP A 171 -4.36 -11.45 0.58
CA ASP A 171 -4.33 -12.31 -0.61
C ASP A 171 -2.90 -12.43 -1.15
N THR A 172 -2.63 -13.48 -1.93
CA THR A 172 -1.32 -13.72 -2.55
C THR A 172 -1.49 -14.64 -3.77
N GLY A 173 -0.62 -14.52 -4.76
CA GLY A 173 -0.75 -15.23 -6.04
C GLY A 173 0.18 -14.69 -7.13
N THR A 174 -0.04 -15.03 -8.40
CA THR A 174 0.73 -14.47 -9.54
C THR A 174 -0.05 -13.38 -10.28
N TYR A 175 0.64 -12.52 -11.03
CA TYR A 175 0.01 -11.46 -11.83
C TYR A 175 0.32 -11.55 -13.34
N GLU A 176 -0.60 -11.06 -14.16
CA GLU A 176 -0.47 -10.93 -15.62
C GLU A 176 -0.65 -9.46 -16.02
N VAL A 177 0.24 -8.93 -16.87
CA VAL A 177 0.26 -7.53 -17.32
C VAL A 177 -0.35 -7.43 -18.71
N LEU A 178 -1.65 -7.16 -18.74
CA LEU A 178 -2.43 -7.15 -19.96
C LEU A 178 -2.10 -5.95 -20.88
N PRO A 179 -2.11 -6.12 -22.21
CA PRO A 179 -1.88 -5.04 -23.17
C PRO A 179 -2.79 -3.83 -22.93
N ARG A 180 -2.21 -2.63 -22.91
CA ARG A 180 -2.97 -1.38 -22.91
C ARG A 180 -3.74 -1.26 -24.23
N LYS A 181 -5.08 -1.19 -24.16
CA LYS A 181 -5.94 -0.86 -25.31
C LYS A 181 -5.48 0.48 -25.89
N THR A 182 -4.78 0.45 -27.02
CA THR A 182 -4.64 1.63 -27.88
C THR A 182 -5.82 1.63 -28.82
N ALA A 183 -6.80 2.51 -28.59
CA ALA A 183 -7.75 2.87 -29.62
C ALA A 183 -6.98 3.22 -30.90
N GLY A 184 -7.49 2.79 -32.06
CA GLY A 184 -6.75 2.80 -33.31
C GLY A 184 -6.14 4.17 -33.60
N ARG A 185 -4.88 4.21 -34.05
CA ARG A 185 -4.21 5.46 -34.47
C ARG A 185 -5.02 6.12 -35.59
N SER A 186 -5.84 7.09 -35.24
CA SER A 186 -6.35 8.04 -36.23
C SER A 186 -5.14 8.75 -36.87
N LYS A 187 -5.25 9.08 -38.16
CA LYS A 187 -4.07 9.38 -39.01
C LYS A 187 -3.43 10.76 -38.74
N ARG A 188 -3.67 11.36 -37.58
CA ARG A 188 -3.12 12.64 -37.09
C ARG A 188 -2.78 12.48 -35.60
N GLY A 189 -1.49 12.31 -35.30
CA GLY A 189 -1.06 11.85 -33.98
C GLY A 189 -1.03 12.93 -32.90
N ILE A 190 -2.00 12.90 -31.99
CA ILE A 190 -1.88 13.36 -30.60
C ILE A 190 -2.45 12.25 -29.71
N PRO A 191 -1.71 11.70 -28.73
CA PRO A 191 -2.29 10.83 -27.71
C PRO A 191 -3.14 11.70 -26.78
N SER A 192 -4.47 11.55 -26.79
CA SER A 192 -5.37 12.37 -25.95
C SER A 192 -4.98 12.25 -24.47
N PRO A 193 -4.60 13.36 -23.79
CA PRO A 193 -4.05 13.30 -22.44
C PRO A 193 -5.05 13.73 -21.34
N GLN A 194 -6.36 13.70 -21.59
CA GLN A 194 -7.35 14.24 -20.65
C GLN A 194 -8.68 13.47 -20.56
N THR A 195 -9.06 13.17 -19.31
CA THR A 195 -10.42 13.05 -18.73
C THR A 195 -11.42 11.96 -19.19
N THR A 196 -12.15 11.45 -18.18
CA THR A 196 -13.53 10.88 -18.20
C THR A 196 -13.91 9.76 -19.17
N ASP A 197 -14.17 8.58 -18.59
CA ASP A 197 -15.38 7.75 -18.82
C ASP A 197 -15.71 7.25 -20.24
N ASP A 198 -14.75 7.22 -21.17
CA ASP A 198 -14.89 6.57 -22.50
C ASP A 198 -14.84 5.02 -22.40
N GLU A 199 -15.88 4.44 -21.78
CA GLU A 199 -16.25 3.03 -21.92
C GLU A 199 -16.89 2.84 -23.30
N SER A 200 -16.04 2.70 -24.32
CA SER A 200 -16.41 2.86 -25.73
C SER A 200 -17.57 1.97 -26.21
N ASP A 201 -18.40 2.55 -27.08
CA ASP A 201 -19.72 2.05 -27.48
C ASP A 201 -19.67 0.70 -28.24
N PRO A 202 -20.47 -0.33 -27.87
CA PRO A 202 -20.51 -1.61 -28.56
C PRO A 202 -21.39 -1.56 -29.82
N SER A 203 -21.05 -0.66 -30.76
CA SER A 203 -21.80 -0.42 -32.00
C SER A 203 -20.96 -0.57 -33.27
N ASP A 204 -20.18 -1.66 -33.36
CA ASP A 204 -19.80 -2.21 -34.65
C ASP A 204 -19.90 -3.75 -34.60
N SER A 205 -20.56 -4.34 -35.59
CA SER A 205 -20.97 -5.74 -35.59
C SER A 205 -20.44 -6.48 -36.80
N SER A 206 -19.84 -7.64 -36.54
CA SER A 206 -19.43 -8.66 -37.53
C SER A 206 -18.31 -8.32 -38.52
N ILE A 207 -17.07 -8.61 -38.10
CA ILE A 207 -16.15 -9.40 -38.94
C ILE A 207 -15.65 -10.58 -38.09
N ARG A 208 -15.62 -11.78 -38.67
CA ARG A 208 -15.03 -12.98 -38.05
C ARG A 208 -13.54 -13.08 -38.39
N ALA A 209 -12.75 -13.50 -37.40
CA ALA A 209 -11.51 -14.25 -37.54
C ALA A 209 -10.52 -13.81 -38.65
N ASP A 210 -9.68 -12.83 -38.32
CA ASP A 210 -8.24 -12.97 -38.59
C ASP A 210 -7.47 -12.29 -37.44
N HIS A 211 -6.33 -12.82 -36.99
CA HIS A 211 -5.63 -12.34 -35.78
C HIS A 211 -4.39 -11.47 -36.15
N PRO A 212 -4.48 -10.12 -36.13
CA PRO A 212 -3.39 -9.26 -36.57
C PRO A 212 -2.54 -8.84 -35.36
N LYS A 213 -1.46 -9.58 -35.12
CA LYS A 213 -0.35 -9.35 -34.15
C LYS A 213 -0.39 -8.00 -33.41
N LEU A 214 -1.12 -7.92 -32.29
CA LEU A 214 -1.27 -6.68 -31.50
C LEU A 214 -0.16 -6.46 -30.45
N ASN A 215 0.86 -7.32 -30.41
CA ASN A 215 1.83 -7.44 -29.31
C ASN A 215 2.85 -6.30 -29.21
N SER A 216 3.00 -5.43 -30.22
CA SER A 216 4.18 -4.57 -30.43
C SER A 216 4.30 -3.34 -29.50
N LYS A 217 3.89 -3.47 -28.23
CA LYS A 217 4.08 -2.44 -27.19
C LYS A 217 4.85 -2.89 -25.94
N PHE A 218 5.11 -4.19 -25.77
CA PHE A 218 6.04 -4.70 -24.76
C PHE A 218 7.43 -5.03 -25.34
N GLY A 219 7.58 -5.00 -26.67
CA GLY A 219 8.72 -5.60 -27.36
C GLY A 219 8.62 -7.13 -27.34
N ASP A 220 9.74 -7.82 -27.59
CA ASP A 220 9.86 -9.28 -27.46
C ASP A 220 10.04 -9.71 -25.99
N SER A 221 9.38 -8.98 -25.07
CA SER A 221 9.42 -9.24 -23.63
C SER A 221 8.46 -10.38 -23.28
N GLU A 222 9.03 -11.55 -22.99
CA GLU A 222 8.26 -12.76 -22.73
C GLU A 222 7.67 -12.77 -21.29
N HIS A 223 8.34 -12.11 -20.34
CA HIS A 223 8.07 -12.23 -18.90
C HIS A 223 7.19 -11.09 -18.33
N GLU A 224 6.34 -11.41 -17.35
CA GLU A 224 5.37 -10.46 -16.77
C GLU A 224 6.02 -9.32 -15.99
N ASN A 225 7.19 -9.56 -15.38
CA ASN A 225 7.90 -8.54 -14.61
C ASN A 225 8.50 -7.43 -15.49
N GLU A 226 9.01 -7.78 -16.66
CA GLU A 226 9.47 -6.82 -17.66
C GLU A 226 8.28 -6.02 -18.24
N LYS A 227 7.17 -6.70 -18.55
CA LYS A 227 5.90 -6.05 -18.96
C LYS A 227 5.43 -5.08 -17.88
N LEU A 228 5.56 -5.40 -16.60
CA LEU A 228 5.26 -4.51 -15.47
C LEU A 228 6.19 -3.29 -15.46
N VAL A 229 7.50 -3.47 -15.64
CA VAL A 229 8.48 -2.37 -15.75
C VAL A 229 8.14 -1.42 -16.89
N VAL A 230 7.76 -1.94 -18.07
CA VAL A 230 7.32 -1.14 -19.23
C VAL A 230 5.99 -0.42 -18.94
N ALA A 231 5.01 -1.12 -18.36
CA ALA A 231 3.70 -0.56 -18.03
C ALA A 231 3.79 0.57 -16.99
N PHE A 232 4.56 0.37 -15.92
CA PHE A 232 4.85 1.35 -14.88
C PHE A 232 5.48 2.62 -15.46
N LYS A 233 6.54 2.47 -16.27
CA LYS A 233 7.18 3.58 -17.01
C LYS A 233 6.21 4.28 -17.98
N SER A 234 5.20 3.58 -18.49
CA SER A 234 4.14 4.15 -19.34
C SER A 234 3.03 4.90 -18.58
N ARG A 235 3.12 5.00 -17.24
CA ARG A 235 2.12 5.62 -16.33
C ARG A 235 0.73 4.95 -16.37
N TYR A 236 0.65 3.73 -16.89
CA TYR A 236 -0.58 2.96 -17.07
C TYR A 236 -0.27 1.47 -17.00
N ILE A 237 -0.82 0.80 -15.99
CA ILE A 237 -0.71 -0.65 -15.79
C ILE A 237 -2.13 -1.21 -15.87
N ARG A 238 -2.35 -2.22 -16.71
CA ARG A 238 -3.51 -3.12 -16.60
C ARG A 238 -2.99 -4.43 -16.07
N LEU A 239 -3.61 -4.93 -15.01
CA LEU A 239 -3.07 -5.99 -14.19
C LEU A 239 -4.19 -6.97 -13.83
N ARG A 240 -4.02 -8.24 -14.19
CA ARG A 240 -4.86 -9.33 -13.67
C ARG A 240 -4.13 -9.98 -12.50
N LEU A 241 -4.89 -10.30 -11.44
CA LEU A 241 -4.36 -10.92 -10.23
C LEU A 241 -4.96 -12.32 -10.08
N HIS A 242 -4.11 -13.34 -10.10
CA HIS A 242 -4.46 -14.75 -9.91
C HIS A 242 -4.28 -15.12 -8.44
N GLY A 243 -5.15 -14.56 -7.60
CA GLY A 243 -5.09 -14.69 -6.14
C GLY A 243 -5.73 -15.96 -5.59
N THR A 244 -5.54 -16.17 -4.29
CA THR A 244 -6.24 -17.19 -3.50
C THR A 244 -7.65 -16.72 -3.13
N ARG A 245 -7.81 -15.41 -2.85
CA ARG A 245 -9.05 -14.77 -2.42
C ARG A 245 -9.73 -13.98 -3.53
N LEU A 246 -8.97 -13.26 -4.36
CA LEU A 246 -9.53 -12.46 -5.44
C LEU A 246 -10.22 -13.36 -6.48
N PRO A 247 -11.39 -12.99 -7.03
CA PRO A 247 -12.10 -13.84 -7.96
C PRO A 247 -11.34 -14.13 -9.26
N ASN A 248 -11.70 -15.22 -9.93
CA ASN A 248 -11.17 -15.56 -11.25
C ASN A 248 -11.32 -14.38 -12.24
N ASN A 249 -10.28 -14.16 -13.04
CA ASN A 249 -10.12 -13.04 -13.98
C ASN A 249 -10.11 -11.63 -13.36
N TYR A 250 -10.04 -11.48 -12.02
CA TYR A 250 -10.00 -10.16 -11.37
C TYR A 250 -8.92 -9.25 -11.97
N THR A 251 -9.36 -8.22 -12.69
CA THR A 251 -8.50 -7.33 -13.47
C THR A 251 -8.71 -5.88 -13.07
N VAL A 252 -7.61 -5.15 -12.86
CA VAL A 252 -7.61 -3.73 -12.48
C VAL A 252 -6.73 -2.89 -13.41
N ILE A 253 -6.98 -1.59 -13.42
CA ILE A 253 -6.12 -0.59 -14.05
C ILE A 253 -5.57 0.33 -12.96
N LEU A 254 -4.24 0.50 -12.91
CA LEU A 254 -3.56 1.58 -12.21
C LEU A 254 -3.12 2.64 -13.24
N ARG A 255 -3.61 3.86 -13.09
CA ARG A 255 -3.21 5.01 -13.93
C ARG A 255 -2.60 6.12 -13.07
N LEU A 256 -1.50 6.72 -13.51
CA LEU A 256 -0.87 7.86 -12.82
C LEU A 256 -1.25 9.18 -13.54
N PRO A 257 -2.02 10.10 -12.92
CA PRO A 257 -2.53 11.28 -13.59
C PRO A 257 -1.42 12.20 -14.14
N THR A 258 -1.53 12.58 -15.42
CA THR A 258 -0.51 13.36 -16.15
C THR A 258 -0.05 14.62 -15.39
N ASN A 259 -0.99 15.28 -14.71
CA ASN A 259 -0.85 16.60 -14.09
C ASN A 259 -0.07 16.60 -12.77
N GLU A 260 0.49 15.48 -12.32
CA GLU A 260 1.56 15.46 -11.30
C GLU A 260 2.86 16.06 -11.86
N ILE A 261 2.85 17.37 -12.11
CA ILE A 261 4.08 18.17 -12.05
C ILE A 261 4.50 18.16 -10.58
N ILE A 262 5.73 17.75 -10.32
CA ILE A 262 6.26 17.51 -8.97
C ILE A 262 6.16 18.78 -8.12
N LYS A 263 5.09 18.89 -7.32
CA LYS A 263 4.97 19.87 -6.24
C LYS A 263 5.90 19.45 -5.11
N ARG A 264 7.22 19.65 -5.30
CA ARG A 264 8.17 19.62 -4.19
C ARG A 264 7.64 20.56 -3.10
N PRO A 265 7.51 20.12 -1.84
CA PRO A 265 7.08 21.02 -0.77
C PRO A 265 8.08 22.18 -0.70
N ALA A 266 7.61 23.38 -1.04
CA ALA A 266 8.44 24.57 -1.10
C ALA A 266 8.83 24.93 0.35
N ALA A 267 10.05 24.55 0.76
CA ALA A 267 10.55 24.66 2.12
C ALA A 267 10.27 26.06 2.69
N ARG A 268 9.24 26.12 3.54
CA ARG A 268 8.58 27.38 3.94
C ARG A 268 9.45 28.09 4.97
N ARG A 269 10.50 28.78 4.48
CA ARG A 269 11.47 29.55 5.28
C ARG A 269 10.73 30.28 6.41
N LYS A 270 11.00 29.90 7.66
CA LYS A 270 10.40 30.52 8.84
C LYS A 270 10.81 31.99 8.87
N GLY A 271 9.92 32.86 8.39
CA GLY A 271 10.10 34.31 8.47
C GLY A 271 10.11 34.73 9.94
N THR A 272 11.24 35.24 10.42
CA THR A 272 11.42 35.71 11.79
C THR A 272 10.38 36.78 12.12
N LYS A 273 9.36 36.42 12.90
CA LYS A 273 8.37 37.39 13.40
C LYS A 273 9.05 38.34 14.38
N VAL A 274 9.39 39.53 13.92
CA VAL A 274 9.79 40.64 14.79
C VAL A 274 8.59 40.97 15.70
N ALA A 275 8.80 40.89 17.01
CA ALA A 275 7.77 41.25 17.98
C ALA A 275 7.47 42.75 17.89
N LYS A 276 6.19 43.12 17.76
CA LYS A 276 5.74 44.51 17.83
C LYS A 276 4.95 44.71 19.12
N VAL A 277 5.30 45.74 19.87
CA VAL A 277 4.84 45.98 21.24
C VAL A 277 3.35 46.35 21.28
N GLN A 278 2.65 45.93 22.33
CA GLN A 278 1.25 46.29 22.58
C GLN A 278 1.06 47.79 22.82
N ARG A 279 -0.11 48.30 22.44
CA ARG A 279 -0.79 49.38 23.16
C ARG A 279 -2.27 49.02 23.26
N VAL A 280 -2.88 49.33 24.40
CA VAL A 280 -4.26 49.00 24.75
C VAL A 280 -5.12 50.25 24.60
N GLU A 281 -6.36 50.09 24.13
CA GLU A 281 -7.52 50.93 24.46
C GLU A 281 -8.80 50.14 24.08
N ASP A 282 -9.89 50.33 24.84
CA ASP A 282 -11.07 49.46 24.85
C ASP A 282 -12.24 49.97 23.97
N GLN A 283 -13.13 49.07 23.51
CA GLN A 283 -14.60 49.18 23.71
C GLN A 283 -15.45 48.00 23.20
N ALA A 284 -16.43 47.62 24.04
CA ALA A 284 -17.79 47.12 23.78
C ALA A 284 -18.13 46.16 22.60
N ASP A 285 -18.49 44.92 22.98
CA ASP A 285 -19.84 44.30 22.83
C ASP A 285 -20.48 44.06 21.46
N SER A 286 -20.59 42.78 21.06
CA SER A 286 -21.80 42.16 20.45
C SER A 286 -21.64 40.64 20.22
N ASP A 287 -22.66 39.83 20.57
CA ASP A 287 -22.69 38.37 20.32
C ASP A 287 -22.93 37.96 18.85
N ALA A 288 -22.27 36.89 18.37
CA ALA A 288 -22.76 36.05 17.27
C ALA A 288 -22.02 34.68 17.14
N GLU A 289 -22.79 33.59 17.13
CA GLU A 289 -22.57 32.28 16.48
C GLU A 289 -21.14 31.68 16.36
N GLY A 290 -20.84 30.70 17.22
CA GLY A 290 -19.63 29.87 17.14
C GLY A 290 -19.75 28.66 16.22
N HIS A 291 -19.05 28.68 15.08
CA HIS A 291 -18.83 27.49 14.23
C HIS A 291 -17.33 27.13 14.16
N PRO A 292 -16.87 26.10 14.89
CA PRO A 292 -15.49 25.62 14.79
C PRO A 292 -15.32 24.76 13.54
N GLN A 293 -14.80 25.34 12.44
CA GLN A 293 -14.24 24.52 11.37
C GLN A 293 -12.97 23.80 11.89
N PRO A 294 -12.79 22.49 11.61
CA PRO A 294 -11.58 21.79 12.01
C PRO A 294 -10.40 22.30 11.19
N HIS A 295 -9.44 22.95 11.85
CA HIS A 295 -8.13 23.20 11.27
C HIS A 295 -7.39 21.87 11.11
N GLU A 296 -7.42 21.31 9.91
CA GLU A 296 -6.49 20.26 9.50
C GLU A 296 -5.07 20.82 9.57
N GLN A 297 -4.33 20.44 10.62
CA GLN A 297 -2.89 20.69 10.70
C GLN A 297 -2.17 19.46 10.13
N ASP A 298 -1.58 19.63 8.94
CA ASP A 298 -0.65 18.68 8.35
C ASP A 298 0.60 18.53 9.24
N HIS A 299 0.53 17.65 10.23
CA HIS A 299 1.69 17.19 10.99
C HIS A 299 2.38 16.06 10.23
N GLU A 300 3.11 16.43 9.17
CA GLU A 300 4.12 15.58 8.53
C GLU A 300 5.35 15.39 9.46
N GLU A 301 5.14 14.77 10.62
CA GLU A 301 6.23 14.23 11.42
C GLU A 301 6.64 12.88 10.83
N ASP A 302 7.73 12.86 10.06
CA ASP A 302 8.43 11.64 9.64
C ASP A 302 8.63 10.72 10.86
N LEU A 303 8.54 9.40 10.67
CA LEU A 303 8.74 8.47 11.78
C LEU A 303 10.23 8.44 12.12
N ASP A 304 10.62 9.23 13.13
CA ASP A 304 12.00 9.46 13.52
C ASP A 304 12.67 8.19 14.09
N THR A 305 13.18 7.37 13.18
CA THR A 305 14.22 6.37 13.43
C THR A 305 15.51 6.86 12.79
N ASP A 306 16.23 7.73 13.50
CA ASP A 306 17.49 8.34 13.07
C ASP A 306 18.63 7.29 12.92
N THR A 307 18.59 6.55 11.82
CA THR A 307 19.54 5.50 11.44
C THR A 307 20.05 5.72 10.01
N ASP A 308 21.26 5.23 9.73
CA ASP A 308 21.83 5.26 8.37
C ASP A 308 21.00 4.44 7.37
N GLU A 309 20.27 3.41 7.85
CA GLU A 309 19.38 2.60 7.01
C GLU A 309 18.15 3.41 6.54
N ASP A 310 17.61 4.30 7.37
CA ASP A 310 16.53 5.22 6.99
C ASP A 310 17.06 6.37 6.10
N ALA A 311 18.30 6.83 6.30
CA ALA A 311 18.95 7.77 5.40
C ALA A 311 19.14 7.16 3.99
N GLN A 312 19.66 5.93 3.91
CA GLN A 312 19.83 5.21 2.65
C GLN A 312 18.49 4.89 1.98
N THR A 313 17.48 4.47 2.75
CA THR A 313 16.12 4.19 2.26
C THR A 313 15.45 5.44 1.67
N ARG A 314 15.71 6.62 2.25
CA ARG A 314 15.27 7.93 1.70
C ARG A 314 16.06 8.33 0.44
N ALA A 315 17.32 7.92 0.31
CA ALA A 315 18.16 8.23 -0.86
C ALA A 315 17.88 7.34 -2.09
N THR A 316 17.61 6.05 -1.89
CA THR A 316 17.37 5.06 -2.97
C THR A 316 15.89 4.86 -3.32
N ASN A 317 15.00 5.24 -2.40
CA ASN A 317 13.59 4.85 -2.38
C ASN A 317 13.38 3.31 -2.39
N ALA A 318 14.27 2.58 -1.70
CA ALA A 318 14.23 1.13 -1.55
C ALA A 318 14.64 0.74 -0.13
N TYR A 319 13.88 -0.17 0.49
CA TYR A 319 14.25 -0.76 1.78
C TYR A 319 15.48 -1.68 1.64
N PRO A 320 16.23 -1.94 2.74
CA PRO A 320 17.46 -2.75 2.71
C PRO A 320 17.32 -4.09 1.95
N GLY A 321 18.33 -4.37 1.12
CA GLY A 321 18.39 -5.54 0.25
C GLY A 321 17.53 -5.49 -1.02
N SER A 322 16.72 -4.44 -1.23
CA SER A 322 15.94 -4.23 -2.46
C SER A 322 16.53 -3.12 -3.35
N HIS A 323 16.21 -3.17 -4.65
CA HIS A 323 16.85 -2.37 -5.69
C HIS A 323 15.81 -1.68 -6.60
N ASN A 324 15.78 -0.35 -6.60
CA ASN A 324 14.82 0.46 -7.35
C ASN A 324 15.18 0.61 -8.85
N THR A 325 15.35 -0.49 -9.57
CA THR A 325 15.67 -0.49 -11.01
C THR A 325 14.48 -0.11 -11.92
N ILE A 326 13.25 -0.18 -11.37
CA ILE A 326 12.01 0.18 -12.05
C ILE A 326 11.75 1.69 -12.10
N GLY A 327 12.30 2.48 -11.17
CA GLY A 327 12.14 3.93 -11.10
C GLY A 327 10.90 4.40 -10.31
N SER A 328 10.61 3.75 -9.18
CA SER A 328 9.68 4.27 -8.16
C SER A 328 10.26 5.53 -7.52
N VAL A 329 9.40 6.49 -7.16
CA VAL A 329 9.80 7.73 -6.46
C VAL A 329 8.97 8.02 -5.19
N HIS A 330 8.07 7.11 -4.82
CA HIS A 330 7.12 7.18 -3.69
C HIS A 330 6.15 8.38 -3.72
N GLN A 331 5.09 8.27 -2.90
CA GLN A 331 4.03 9.26 -2.67
C GLN A 331 3.28 9.75 -3.92
N ARG A 332 3.50 9.13 -5.09
CA ARG A 332 2.71 9.39 -6.31
C ARG A 332 1.30 8.81 -6.16
N HIS A 333 0.28 9.58 -6.54
CA HIS A 333 -1.12 9.20 -6.35
C HIS A 333 -1.68 8.59 -7.63
N TRP A 334 -1.51 7.27 -7.74
CA TRP A 334 -2.15 6.46 -8.77
C TRP A 334 -3.65 6.32 -8.47
N PHE A 335 -4.41 6.07 -9.54
CA PHE A 335 -5.84 5.79 -9.46
C PHE A 335 -6.09 4.34 -9.90
N LEU A 336 -6.56 3.52 -8.96
CA LEU A 336 -6.89 2.11 -9.15
C LEU A 336 -8.37 1.99 -9.48
N GLN A 337 -8.74 1.27 -10.55
CA GLN A 337 -10.14 0.98 -10.91
C GLN A 337 -10.29 -0.46 -11.41
N LEU A 338 -11.48 -1.04 -11.28
CA LEU A 338 -11.78 -2.37 -11.83
C LEU A 338 -11.87 -2.28 -13.37
N ASP A 339 -11.16 -3.16 -14.08
CA ASP A 339 -11.37 -3.37 -15.52
C ASP A 339 -12.49 -4.39 -15.69
N ARG A 340 -13.72 -3.86 -15.78
CA ARG A 340 -14.96 -4.63 -15.77
C ARG A 340 -15.00 -5.65 -16.91
N GLN A 341 -14.64 -5.23 -18.12
CA GLN A 341 -14.62 -6.05 -19.32
C GLN A 341 -13.61 -7.20 -19.22
N ASN A 342 -12.38 -6.93 -18.79
CA ASN A 342 -11.35 -7.99 -18.65
C ASN A 342 -11.56 -8.90 -17.42
N SER A 343 -12.43 -8.47 -16.50
CA SER A 343 -12.98 -9.29 -15.41
C SER A 343 -14.22 -10.10 -15.83
N GLY A 344 -14.71 -9.96 -17.07
CA GLY A 344 -15.84 -10.72 -17.63
C GLY A 344 -17.23 -10.13 -17.36
N PHE A 345 -17.34 -8.90 -16.87
CA PHE A 345 -18.62 -8.19 -16.80
C PHE A 345 -18.99 -7.58 -18.14
N VAL A 346 -20.29 -7.60 -18.46
CA VAL A 346 -20.87 -6.98 -19.65
C VAL A 346 -21.80 -5.83 -19.25
N LEU A 347 -21.87 -4.78 -20.07
CA LEU A 347 -22.77 -3.66 -19.86
C LEU A 347 -24.14 -4.00 -20.43
N ASP A 348 -25.14 -4.19 -19.57
CA ASP A 348 -26.53 -4.22 -19.98
C ASP A 348 -27.10 -2.80 -20.10
N ARG A 349 -27.91 -2.59 -21.14
CA ARG A 349 -28.63 -1.35 -21.44
C ARG A 349 -30.14 -1.59 -21.63
N SER A 350 -30.64 -2.74 -21.16
CA SER A 350 -32.07 -3.08 -21.20
C SER A 350 -32.94 -2.14 -20.34
N ASP A 351 -32.39 -1.62 -19.23
CA ASP A 351 -33.07 -0.64 -18.39
C ASP A 351 -33.13 0.75 -19.04
N THR A 352 -34.30 1.09 -19.56
CA THR A 352 -34.61 2.41 -20.13
C THR A 352 -34.56 3.57 -19.14
N HIS A 353 -34.50 3.32 -17.82
CA HIS A 353 -34.40 4.38 -16.80
C HIS A 353 -32.96 4.80 -16.50
N SER A 354 -31.96 3.94 -16.77
CA SER A 354 -30.53 4.25 -16.57
C SER A 354 -29.82 4.53 -17.88
N SER A 355 -29.60 5.82 -18.20
CA SER A 355 -28.85 6.22 -19.40
C SER A 355 -27.35 5.82 -19.39
N LYS A 356 -26.88 5.16 -18.33
CA LYS A 356 -25.52 4.61 -18.20
C LYS A 356 -25.47 3.08 -18.30
N GLY A 357 -26.62 2.40 -18.27
CA GLY A 357 -26.71 0.94 -18.16
C GLY A 357 -26.27 0.40 -16.78
N THR A 358 -26.17 -0.92 -16.68
CA THR A 358 -25.75 -1.65 -15.48
C THR A 358 -24.78 -2.76 -15.86
N TRP A 359 -23.68 -2.90 -15.13
CA TRP A 359 -22.71 -3.97 -15.38
C TRP A 359 -23.18 -5.25 -14.70
N ILE A 360 -23.40 -6.29 -15.50
CA ILE A 360 -23.86 -7.60 -15.08
C ILE A 360 -22.82 -8.68 -15.41
N ARG A 361 -22.97 -9.86 -14.82
CA ARG A 361 -22.15 -11.03 -15.13
C ARG A 361 -22.40 -11.50 -16.58
N GLY A 362 -21.36 -12.00 -17.23
CA GLY A 362 -21.42 -12.52 -18.59
C GLY A 362 -22.30 -13.76 -18.71
N ARG A 363 -22.96 -13.94 -19.87
CA ARG A 363 -23.83 -15.11 -20.14
C ARG A 363 -23.07 -16.43 -20.25
N ASP A 364 -21.76 -16.34 -20.41
CA ASP A 364 -20.76 -17.42 -20.37
C ASP A 364 -20.32 -17.77 -18.93
N GLY A 365 -20.86 -17.08 -17.91
CA GLY A 365 -20.45 -17.19 -16.51
C GLY A 365 -19.39 -16.18 -16.09
N GLY A 366 -18.91 -15.32 -17.00
CA GLY A 366 -17.93 -14.27 -16.75
C GLY A 366 -18.37 -13.26 -15.68
N GLY A 367 -17.41 -12.55 -15.09
CA GLY A 367 -17.68 -11.68 -13.94
C GLY A 367 -17.93 -12.49 -12.66
N PHE A 368 -17.86 -11.79 -11.53
CA PHE A 368 -17.93 -12.38 -10.19
C PHE A 368 -19.01 -11.71 -9.34
N GLU A 369 -19.40 -12.36 -8.24
CA GLU A 369 -20.31 -11.75 -7.27
C GLU A 369 -19.64 -10.55 -6.57
N PRO A 370 -20.32 -9.39 -6.44
CA PRO A 370 -19.72 -8.20 -5.83
C PRO A 370 -19.21 -8.45 -4.40
N PHE A 371 -17.98 -8.04 -4.12
CA PHE A 371 -17.36 -8.15 -2.81
C PHE A 371 -16.94 -6.80 -2.23
N ILE A 372 -16.91 -6.74 -0.89
CA ILE A 372 -16.55 -5.56 -0.11
C ILE A 372 -15.36 -5.96 0.78
N VAL A 373 -14.32 -5.13 0.79
CA VAL A 373 -13.18 -5.31 1.71
C VAL A 373 -13.56 -4.74 3.08
N ARG A 374 -13.71 -5.61 4.07
CA ARG A 374 -14.38 -5.30 5.35
C ARG A 374 -13.46 -4.79 6.47
N GLY A 375 -12.14 -4.85 6.30
CA GLY A 375 -11.18 -4.34 7.29
C GLY A 375 -10.89 -5.31 8.45
N ARG A 376 -10.12 -4.81 9.43
CA ARG A 376 -9.35 -5.61 10.41
C ARG A 376 -10.14 -6.62 11.25
N ASP A 377 -11.41 -6.33 11.53
CA ASP A 377 -12.25 -7.12 12.43
C ASP A 377 -12.95 -8.29 11.73
N HIS A 378 -12.88 -8.34 10.39
CA HIS A 378 -13.52 -9.35 9.54
C HIS A 378 -12.54 -10.09 8.63
N GLU A 379 -11.49 -9.41 8.19
CA GLU A 379 -10.61 -9.87 7.10
C GLU A 379 -9.44 -10.70 7.63
N ARG A 380 -9.50 -12.01 7.37
CA ARG A 380 -8.49 -13.00 7.76
C ARG A 380 -7.37 -13.17 6.73
N SER A 381 -6.23 -13.67 7.18
CA SER A 381 -5.16 -14.15 6.29
C SER A 381 -5.61 -15.34 5.44
N VAL A 382 -5.15 -15.42 4.19
CA VAL A 382 -5.30 -16.64 3.38
C VAL A 382 -4.29 -17.72 3.78
N VAL A 383 -3.10 -17.35 4.24
CA VAL A 383 -2.05 -18.31 4.63
C VAL A 383 -2.32 -18.89 6.02
N THR A 384 -2.42 -18.05 7.06
CA THR A 384 -2.56 -18.51 8.46
C THR A 384 -4.00 -18.54 8.95
N GLY A 385 -4.95 -17.93 8.23
CA GLY A 385 -6.34 -17.80 8.67
C GLY A 385 -6.56 -16.79 9.80
N ARG A 386 -5.53 -16.09 10.29
CA ARG A 386 -5.61 -15.16 11.43
C ARG A 386 -6.30 -13.83 11.11
N LEU A 387 -6.99 -13.22 12.07
CA LEU A 387 -7.37 -11.79 12.06
C LEU A 387 -6.21 -10.89 12.49
N ALA A 388 -6.29 -9.59 12.20
CA ALA A 388 -5.33 -8.58 12.66
C ALA A 388 -5.07 -8.67 14.18
N ARG A 389 -6.14 -8.65 14.98
CA ARG A 389 -6.08 -8.81 16.45
C ARG A 389 -5.46 -10.13 16.93
N GLU A 390 -5.49 -11.18 16.09
CA GLU A 390 -4.92 -12.48 16.41
C GLU A 390 -3.41 -12.45 16.15
N VAL A 391 -2.95 -11.79 15.07
CA VAL A 391 -1.51 -11.49 14.84
C VAL A 391 -0.96 -10.55 15.93
N GLU A 392 -1.71 -9.52 16.30
CA GLU A 392 -1.36 -8.60 17.41
C GLU A 392 -1.17 -9.36 18.73
N SER A 393 -2.08 -10.30 19.05
CA SER A 393 -1.98 -11.12 20.26
C SER A 393 -0.83 -12.14 20.19
N ASP A 394 -0.54 -12.71 19.03
CA ASP A 394 0.53 -13.71 18.86
C ASP A 394 1.93 -13.09 19.01
N GLU A 395 2.10 -11.82 18.63
CA GLU A 395 3.35 -11.06 18.77
C GLU A 395 3.37 -10.17 20.04
N GLY A 396 2.45 -10.39 20.98
CA GLY A 396 2.45 -9.74 22.31
C GLY A 396 2.08 -8.25 22.34
N VAL A 397 1.38 -7.76 21.31
CA VAL A 397 0.99 -6.34 21.17
C VAL A 397 -0.31 -6.06 21.93
N GLU A 398 -0.25 -6.13 23.26
CA GLU A 398 -1.40 -5.89 24.13
C GLU A 398 -1.97 -4.47 23.97
N GLY A 399 -3.30 -4.34 24.12
CA GLY A 399 -3.98 -3.05 24.15
C GLY A 399 -4.00 -2.25 22.84
N TYR A 400 -3.69 -2.87 21.69
CA TYR A 400 -3.56 -2.16 20.42
C TYR A 400 -4.89 -1.59 19.89
N VAL A 401 -5.08 -0.28 20.09
CA VAL A 401 -6.18 0.50 19.49
C VAL A 401 -5.70 1.12 18.17
N GLY A 402 -5.87 0.39 17.08
CA GLY A 402 -5.65 0.92 15.72
C GLY A 402 -6.60 2.09 15.41
N ARG A 403 -6.15 3.02 14.56
CA ARG A 403 -6.96 4.17 14.13
C ARG A 403 -8.25 3.69 13.43
N GLY A 404 -9.38 3.93 14.07
CA GLY A 404 -10.71 3.58 13.57
C GLY A 404 -11.15 4.41 12.36
N GLY A 405 -12.35 4.11 11.84
CA GLY A 405 -12.91 4.77 10.66
C GLY A 405 -12.70 4.03 9.34
N TRP A 406 -12.28 2.75 9.37
CA TRP A 406 -12.43 1.90 8.19
C TRP A 406 -13.91 1.71 7.88
N VAL A 407 -14.30 1.98 6.64
CA VAL A 407 -15.64 1.73 6.11
C VAL A 407 -15.47 1.09 4.74
N GLY A 408 -15.99 -0.12 4.57
CA GLY A 408 -16.05 -0.78 3.26
C GLY A 408 -16.91 0.03 2.29
N ILE A 409 -16.57 0.06 1.01
CA ILE A 409 -17.38 0.78 0.01
C ILE A 409 -18.60 -0.10 -0.36
N GLU A 410 -19.69 0.04 0.40
CA GLU A 410 -20.93 -0.73 0.28
C GLU A 410 -21.91 -0.16 -0.78
N HIS A 411 -21.43 0.05 -2.00
CA HIS A 411 -22.23 0.54 -3.15
C HIS A 411 -21.88 -0.23 -4.41
#